data_AF-A0A356VZY3-F1
#
_entry.id   AF-A0A356VZY3-F1
#
_cell.length_a   1.000
_cell.length_b   1.000
_cell.length_c   1.000
_cell.angle_alpha   90.00
_cell.angle_beta   90.00
_cell.angle_gamma   90.00
#
_symmetry.space_group_name_H-M   'P 1'
#
loop_
_entity.id
_entity.type
_entity.pdbx_description
1 polymer ?
#
loop_
_entity_poly.entity_id
_entity_poly.type
_entity_poly.pdbx_seq_one_letter_code
_entity_poly.pdbx_strand_id
1 'polypeptide(L)'
;MDAADDLAGDLRSGAFNPFARRFSLNGASAPEEVAAARRYAERALNATLARLGAAGNLLDFENRLGPVVQNVVFKGLPQVQQERLSEKERRNVRPL
;
A
#
# COMPACT_ATOMS: atom_id res chain seq x y z
N MET A 1 1.56 -0.26 -2.87
CA MET A 1 2.75 -1.06 -2.52
C MET A 1 2.98 -1.98 -3.69
N ASP A 2 4.15 -1.94 -4.30
CA ASP A 2 4.47 -2.63 -5.55
C ASP A 2 4.03 -4.11 -5.54
N ALA A 3 4.51 -4.87 -4.55
CA ALA A 3 4.11 -6.27 -4.36
C ALA A 3 2.59 -6.48 -4.18
N ALA A 4 1.85 -5.54 -3.58
CA ALA A 4 0.39 -5.66 -3.49
C ALA A 4 -0.29 -5.33 -4.82
N ASP A 5 0.31 -4.45 -5.63
CA ASP A 5 -0.17 -4.00 -6.93
C ASP A 5 0.03 -5.13 -7.98
N ASP A 6 1.20 -5.77 -7.94
CA ASP A 6 1.64 -6.82 -8.86
C ASP A 6 1.17 -8.22 -8.52
N LEU A 7 0.55 -8.42 -7.35
CA LEU A 7 0.11 -9.73 -6.85
C LEU A 7 -0.57 -10.62 -7.91
N ALA A 8 -1.48 -10.06 -8.71
CA ALA A 8 -2.16 -10.84 -9.75
C ALA A 8 -1.26 -11.20 -10.94
N GLY A 9 -0.30 -10.34 -11.27
CA GLY A 9 0.73 -10.61 -12.28
C GLY A 9 1.71 -11.68 -11.80
N ASP A 10 2.19 -11.55 -10.57
CA ASP A 10 3.15 -12.46 -9.96
C ASP A 10 2.59 -13.87 -9.79
N LEU A 11 1.31 -13.98 -9.41
CA LEU A 11 0.62 -15.28 -9.35
C LEU A 11 0.51 -15.96 -10.72
N ARG A 12 0.40 -15.20 -11.81
CA ARG A 12 0.34 -15.74 -13.18
C ARG A 12 1.72 -16.14 -13.72
N SER A 13 2.74 -15.34 -13.44
CA SER A 13 4.12 -15.61 -13.89
C SER A 13 4.85 -16.60 -12.99
N GLY A 14 4.29 -16.95 -11.83
CA GLY A 14 4.96 -17.74 -10.80
C GLY A 14 6.10 -16.98 -10.10
N ALA A 15 6.14 -15.65 -10.24
CA ALA A 15 7.15 -14.83 -9.59
C ALA A 15 6.95 -14.79 -8.07
N PHE A 16 8.05 -14.58 -7.35
CA PHE A 16 7.98 -14.46 -5.90
C PHE A 16 7.20 -13.20 -5.50
N ASN A 17 6.16 -13.38 -4.69
CA ASN A 17 5.42 -12.30 -4.08
C ASN A 17 5.23 -12.55 -2.56
N PRO A 18 5.59 -11.59 -1.69
CA PRO A 18 5.49 -11.77 -0.24
C PRO A 18 4.03 -11.93 0.25
N PHE A 19 3.06 -11.30 -0.42
CA PHE A 19 1.65 -11.49 -0.10
C PHE A 19 1.15 -12.85 -0.58
N ALA A 20 1.58 -13.30 -1.77
CA ALA A 20 1.26 -14.65 -2.23
C ALA A 20 1.75 -15.71 -1.23
N ARG A 21 2.99 -15.58 -0.76
CA ARG A 21 3.54 -16.49 0.26
C ARG A 21 2.80 -16.42 1.59
N ARG A 22 2.50 -15.20 2.08
CA ARG A 22 1.82 -14.99 3.38
C ARG A 22 0.40 -15.55 3.40
N PHE A 23 -0.32 -15.43 2.30
CA PHE A 23 -1.72 -15.86 2.18
C PHE A 23 -1.85 -17.22 1.47
N SER A 24 -0.74 -17.91 1.20
CA SER A 24 -0.71 -19.19 0.49
C SER A 24 -1.45 -19.16 -0.85
N LEU A 25 -1.36 -18.03 -1.56
CA LEU A 25 -2.02 -17.84 -2.85
C LEU A 25 -1.20 -18.45 -3.99
N ASN A 26 -1.91 -18.95 -5.00
CA ASN A 26 -1.34 -19.46 -6.24
C ASN A 26 -2.22 -19.07 -7.44
N GLY A 27 -1.85 -19.49 -8.65
CA GLY A 27 -2.59 -19.18 -9.88
C GLY A 27 -4.03 -19.72 -9.93
N ALA A 28 -4.40 -20.64 -9.03
CA ALA A 28 -5.75 -21.20 -8.90
C ALA A 28 -6.56 -20.59 -7.74
N SER A 29 -5.99 -19.66 -6.98
CA SER A 29 -6.70 -18.97 -5.89
C SER A 29 -7.89 -18.16 -6.41
N ALA A 30 -8.95 -18.11 -5.62
CA ALA A 30 -10.16 -17.38 -5.98
C ALA A 30 -9.89 -15.85 -6.00
N PRO A 31 -10.57 -15.09 -6.88
CA PRO A 31 -10.44 -13.62 -6.92
C PRO A 31 -10.65 -12.95 -5.56
N GLU A 32 -11.54 -13.48 -4.73
CA GLU A 32 -11.85 -12.99 -3.39
C GLU A 32 -10.66 -13.12 -2.42
N GLU A 33 -9.88 -14.20 -2.53
CA GLU A 33 -8.69 -14.44 -1.71
C GLU A 33 -7.57 -13.46 -2.08
N VAL A 34 -7.38 -13.25 -3.39
CA VAL A 34 -6.44 -12.24 -3.91
C VAL A 34 -6.87 -10.84 -3.48
N ALA A 35 -8.17 -10.53 -3.53
CA ALA A 35 -8.70 -9.26 -3.05
C ALA A 35 -8.53 -9.09 -1.53
N ALA A 36 -8.65 -10.16 -0.74
CA ALA A 36 -8.40 -10.12 0.70
C ALA A 36 -6.94 -9.77 1.03
N ALA A 37 -5.98 -10.37 0.31
CA ALA A 37 -4.56 -10.05 0.46
C ALA A 37 -4.26 -8.58 0.09
N ARG A 38 -4.90 -8.05 -0.96
CA ARG A 38 -4.79 -6.62 -1.33
C ARG A 38 -5.36 -5.70 -0.26
N ARG A 39 -6.57 -5.97 0.24
CA ARG A 39 -7.18 -5.20 1.34
C ARG A 39 -6.32 -5.23 2.61
N TYR A 40 -5.70 -6.37 2.90
CA TYR A 40 -4.75 -6.46 4.01
C TYR A 40 -3.56 -5.52 3.81
N ALA A 41 -2.96 -5.50 2.63
CA ALA A 41 -1.84 -4.61 2.32
C ALA A 41 -2.22 -3.13 2.48
N GLU A 42 -3.42 -2.74 2.03
CA GLU A 42 -3.95 -1.38 2.19
C GLU A 42 -4.15 -1.01 3.67
N ARG A 43 -4.73 -1.91 4.48
CA ARG A 43 -4.88 -1.72 5.92
C ARG A 43 -3.54 -1.61 6.64
N ALA A 44 -2.57 -2.46 6.29
CA ALA A 44 -1.24 -2.43 6.86
C ALA A 44 -0.51 -1.12 6.53
N LEU A 45 -0.68 -0.60 5.31
CA LEU A 45 -0.14 0.68 4.89
C LEU A 45 -0.76 1.83 5.70
N ASN A 46 -2.10 1.88 5.79
CA ASN A 46 -2.83 2.87 6.60
C ASN A 46 -2.39 2.86 8.07
N ALA A 47 -2.29 1.68 8.68
CA ALA A 47 -1.86 1.53 10.07
C ALA A 47 -0.41 1.97 10.27
N THR A 48 0.44 1.81 9.25
CA THR A 48 1.83 2.26 9.29
C THR A 48 1.92 3.78 9.18
N LEU A 49 1.17 4.40 8.27
CA LEU A 49 1.11 5.86 8.18
C LEU A 49 0.54 6.51 9.45
N ALA A 50 -0.52 5.94 10.02
CA ALA A 50 -1.08 6.46 11.27
C ALA A 50 -0.05 6.42 12.43
N ARG A 51 0.70 5.32 12.55
CA ARG A 51 1.78 5.20 13.53
C ARG A 51 2.94 6.16 13.24
N LEU A 52 3.30 6.34 11.98
CA LEU A 52 4.34 7.29 11.57
C LEU A 52 3.94 8.72 11.89
N GLY A 53 2.69 9.11 11.63
CA GLY A 53 2.16 10.43 11.98
C GLY A 53 2.14 10.65 13.50
N ALA A 54 1.70 9.65 14.27
CA ALA A 54 1.73 9.71 15.73
C ALA A 54 3.16 9.85 16.27
N ALA A 55 4.11 9.08 15.74
CA ALA A 55 5.52 9.20 16.09
C ALA A 55 6.08 10.58 15.68
N GLY A 56 5.74 11.06 14.48
CA GLY A 56 6.13 12.39 14.01
C GLY A 56 5.62 13.52 14.90
N ASN A 57 4.42 13.41 15.46
CA ASN A 57 3.88 14.40 16.40
C ASN A 57 4.63 14.44 17.73
N LEU A 58 5.33 13.37 18.10
CA LEU A 58 6.12 13.29 19.33
C LEU A 58 7.57 13.74 19.13
N LEU A 59 8.03 13.83 17.89
CA LEU A 59 9.40 14.19 17.57
C LEU A 59 9.51 15.72 17.37
N ASP A 60 10.33 16.36 18.18
CA ASP A 60 10.78 17.73 17.91
C ASP A 60 11.85 17.70 16.82
N PHE A 61 11.43 18.03 15.60
CA PHE A 61 12.32 18.07 14.45
C PHE A 61 13.12 19.38 14.40
N GLU A 62 14.05 19.56 15.35
CA GLU A 62 14.84 20.79 15.51
C GLU A 62 15.97 20.97 14.47
N ASN A 63 16.18 19.98 13.60
CA ASN A 63 17.22 20.04 12.57
C ASN A 63 16.72 20.69 11.27
N ARG A 64 17.66 21.09 10.39
CA ARG A 64 17.36 21.75 9.11
C ARG A 64 16.45 20.95 8.17
N LEU A 65 16.36 19.64 8.34
CA LEU A 65 15.49 18.77 7.54
C LEU A 65 14.10 18.58 8.15
N GLY A 66 13.85 19.07 9.36
CA GLY A 66 12.59 18.89 10.07
C GLY A 66 11.36 19.27 9.26
N PRO A 67 11.31 20.46 8.64
CA PRO A 67 10.22 20.85 7.76
C PRO A 67 10.03 19.91 6.55
N VAL A 68 11.11 19.35 6.01
CA VAL A 68 11.06 18.40 4.89
C VAL A 68 10.42 17.08 5.36
N VAL A 69 10.90 16.55 6.48
CA VAL A 69 10.39 15.29 7.05
C VAL A 69 8.90 15.44 7.42
N GLN A 70 8.52 16.54 8.04
CA GLN A 70 7.12 16.81 8.38
C GLN A 70 6.22 16.87 7.12
N ASN A 71 6.64 17.57 6.07
CA ASN A 71 5.85 17.63 4.84
C ASN A 71 5.73 16.25 4.18
N VAL A 72 6.77 15.43 4.19
CA VAL A 72 6.71 14.05 3.68
C VAL A 72 5.74 13.19 4.51
N VAL A 73 5.85 13.22 5.84
CA VAL A 73 5.05 12.38 6.74
C VAL A 73 3.58 12.78 6.75
N PHE A 74 3.28 14.07 6.87
CA PHE A 74 1.92 14.56 7.11
C PHE A 74 1.16 14.95 5.85
N LYS A 75 1.85 15.17 4.73
CA LYS A 75 1.22 15.57 3.46
C LYS A 75 1.55 14.61 2.33
N GLY A 76 2.85 14.42 2.04
CA GLY A 76 3.31 13.68 0.88
C GLY A 76 2.87 12.21 0.87
N LEU A 77 3.21 11.45 1.93
CA LEU A 77 2.87 10.03 2.03
C LEU A 77 1.36 9.79 2.05
N PRO A 78 0.54 10.53 2.84
CA PRO A 78 -0.91 10.44 2.76
C PRO A 78 -1.47 10.73 1.36
N GLN A 79 -0.96 11.75 0.68
CA GLN A 79 -1.41 12.12 -0.66
C GLN A 79 -1.13 11.00 -1.68
N VAL A 80 0.10 10.48 -1.72
CA VAL A 80 0.46 9.37 -2.62
C VAL A 80 -0.40 8.14 -2.33
N GLN A 81 -0.72 7.88 -1.06
CA GLN A 81 -1.60 6.77 -0.73
C GLN A 81 -3.01 6.96 -1.27
N GLN A 82 -3.59 8.15 -1.13
CA GLN A 82 -4.92 8.47 -1.68
C GLN A 82 -4.92 8.35 -3.20
N GLU A 83 -3.93 8.92 -3.88
CA GLU A 83 -3.81 8.86 -5.34
C GLU A 83 -3.72 7.40 -5.84
N ARG A 84 -2.91 6.57 -5.20
CA ARG A 84 -2.75 5.14 -5.60
C ARG A 84 -4.00 4.31 -5.34
N LEU A 85 -4.81 4.65 -4.33
CA LEU A 85 -6.10 4.02 -4.10
C LEU A 85 -7.13 4.47 -5.15
N SER A 86 -7.22 5.77 -5.42
CA SER A 86 -8.15 6.34 -6.41
C SER A 86 -7.82 5.95 -7.86
N GLU A 87 -6.54 5.82 -8.22
CA GLU A 87 -6.13 5.30 -9.53
C GLU A 87 -6.63 3.86 -9.75
N LYS A 88 -6.60 3.03 -8.71
CA LYS A 88 -7.13 1.67 -8.78
C LYS A 88 -8.65 1.64 -8.95
N GLU A 89 -9.38 2.51 -8.25
CA GLU A 89 -10.82 2.65 -8.43
C GLU A 89 -11.15 3.00 -9.89
N ARG A 90 -10.44 3.98 -10.47
CA ARG A 90 -10.63 4.37 -11.88
C ARG A 90 -10.28 3.26 -12.88
N ARG A 91 -9.25 2.46 -12.60
CA ARG A 91 -8.85 1.33 -13.47
C ARG A 91 -9.88 0.19 -13.45
N ASN A 92 -10.55 -0.03 -12.31
CA ASN A 92 -11.58 -1.05 -12.16
C ASN A 92 -12.94 -0.65 -12.77
N VAL A 93 -13.14 0.63 -13.12
CA VAL A 93 -14.43 1.18 -13.63
C VAL A 93 -14.43 1.37 -15.16
N ARG A 94 -13.38 0.94 -15.89
CA ARG A 94 -13.43 0.98 -17.37
C ARG A 94 -14.54 0.03 -17.88
N PRO A 95 -15.59 0.53 -18.55
CA PRO A 95 -16.59 -0.34 -19.16
C PRO A 95 -16.00 -1.05 -20.38
N LEU A 96 -16.48 -2.26 -20.62
CA LEU A 96 -16.30 -3.02 -21.87
C LEU A 96 -16.83 -2.23 -23.07
#